data_AF-A0A6P4YM14-F1
#
_entry.id   AF-A0A6P4YM14-F1
#
_cell.length_a   1.000
_cell.length_b   1.000
_cell.length_c   1.000
_cell.angle_alpha   90.00
_cell.angle_beta   90.00
_cell.angle_gamma   90.00
#
_symmetry.space_group_name_H-M   'P 1'
#
loop_
_entity.id
_entity.type
_entity.pdbx_description
1 polymer ?
#
loop_
_entity_poly.entity_id
_entity_poly.type
_entity_poly.pdbx_seq_one_letter_code
_entity_poly.pdbx_strand_id
1 'polypeptide(L)'
;MYVRSLLFLVLCLAGANSHLLKFEDCGSVKGKVIQVDFVPCGYLNIEFQMFETVQNATILMNQIVDGKPGPAPLPYIYACNQWDFYGLRCPLHTGKRYNFSLDLAQEEPEFHLKGRFTLKDLSDHIIFCSQFNFWFC
;
A
#
# COMPACT_ATOMS: atom_id res chain seq x y z
N MET A 1 56.74 -15.56 -10.82
CA MET A 1 55.91 -14.49 -10.22
C MET A 1 55.00 -13.92 -11.29
N TYR A 2 53.75 -14.38 -11.39
CA TYR A 2 52.66 -13.60 -12.00
C TYR A 2 51.41 -13.85 -11.18
N VAL A 3 50.94 -12.76 -10.58
CA VAL A 3 49.98 -12.69 -9.49
C VAL A 3 48.59 -13.05 -10.03
N ARG A 4 47.94 -14.01 -9.38
CA ARG A 4 46.55 -14.44 -9.60
C ARG A 4 45.64 -13.24 -9.29
N SER A 5 45.22 -12.50 -10.32
CA SER A 5 44.24 -11.43 -10.17
C SER A 5 42.83 -12.03 -10.25
N LEU A 6 42.32 -12.49 -9.10
CA LEU A 6 40.91 -12.82 -8.93
C LEU A 6 40.16 -11.53 -8.61
N LEU A 7 39.51 -10.97 -9.63
CA LEU A 7 38.61 -9.84 -9.49
C LEU A 7 37.35 -10.33 -8.74
N PHE A 8 37.29 -10.09 -7.43
CA PHE A 8 36.08 -10.33 -6.64
C PHE A 8 35.07 -9.22 -6.92
N LEU A 9 34.14 -9.49 -7.84
CA LEU A 9 32.94 -8.69 -8.03
C LEU A 9 31.96 -9.02 -6.88
N VAL A 10 32.07 -8.32 -5.76
CA VAL A 10 31.08 -8.41 -4.67
C VAL A 10 29.85 -7.60 -5.10
N LEU A 11 28.87 -8.29 -5.68
CA LEU A 11 27.56 -7.74 -5.95
C LEU A 11 26.83 -7.62 -4.61
N CYS A 12 26.81 -6.42 -4.02
CA CYS A 12 25.94 -6.10 -2.88
C CYS A 12 24.49 -6.14 -3.35
N LEU A 13 23.87 -7.33 -3.29
CA LEU A 13 22.43 -7.47 -3.31
C LEU A 13 21.90 -6.93 -1.98
N ALA A 14 21.55 -5.64 -1.94
CA ALA A 14 20.67 -5.12 -0.89
C ALA A 14 19.33 -5.83 -1.05
N GLY A 15 19.14 -6.92 -0.30
CA GLY A 15 17.87 -7.64 -0.27
C GLY A 15 16.80 -6.76 0.34
N ALA A 16 15.89 -6.26 -0.50
CA ALA A 16 14.64 -5.72 -0.04
C ALA A 16 13.85 -6.86 0.61
N ASN A 17 13.89 -6.96 1.94
CA ASN A 17 13.09 -7.94 2.67
C ASN A 17 11.63 -7.46 2.63
N SER A 18 10.77 -8.14 1.87
CA SER A 18 9.34 -7.94 1.96
C SER A 18 8.86 -8.56 3.27
N HIS A 19 8.22 -7.74 4.11
CA HIS A 19 7.70 -8.19 5.39
C HIS A 19 6.18 -8.11 5.35
N LEU A 20 5.56 -9.24 5.64
CA LEU A 20 4.13 -9.31 5.91
C LEU A 20 3.84 -8.49 7.16
N LEU A 21 3.23 -7.34 6.96
CA LEU A 21 3.13 -6.30 7.96
C LEU A 21 1.90 -6.55 8.84
N LYS A 22 2.06 -6.39 10.16
CA LYS A 22 0.90 -6.34 11.05
C LYS A 22 0.17 -5.02 10.83
N PHE A 23 -1.15 -5.10 10.66
CA PHE A 23 -2.02 -3.95 10.47
C PHE A 23 -3.22 -4.00 11.40
N GLU A 24 -3.82 -2.85 11.64
CA GLU A 24 -5.05 -2.66 12.41
C GLU A 24 -6.18 -2.25 11.45
N ASP A 25 -7.30 -2.98 11.45
CA ASP A 25 -8.50 -2.56 10.71
C ASP A 25 -9.18 -1.40 11.43
N CYS A 26 -9.37 -0.30 10.71
CA CYS A 26 -9.91 0.95 11.22
C CYS A 26 -11.34 1.28 10.74
N GLY A 27 -12.09 0.27 10.28
CA GLY A 27 -13.53 0.39 10.02
C GLY A 27 -13.99 -0.13 8.66
N SER A 28 -13.38 -1.22 8.15
CA SER A 28 -13.81 -1.84 6.90
C SER A 28 -15.24 -2.39 7.02
N VAL A 29 -16.13 -2.03 6.07
CA VAL A 29 -17.55 -2.46 6.08
C VAL A 29 -18.00 -3.16 4.80
N LYS A 30 -17.45 -2.79 3.63
CA LYS A 30 -17.77 -3.43 2.32
C LYS A 30 -16.76 -4.51 1.92
N GLY A 31 -15.74 -4.75 2.74
CA GLY A 31 -14.70 -5.73 2.53
C GLY A 31 -13.84 -5.92 3.78
N LYS A 32 -12.74 -6.67 3.64
CA LYS A 32 -11.73 -6.85 4.68
C LYS A 32 -10.33 -6.96 4.07
N VAL A 33 -9.33 -6.45 4.78
CA VAL A 33 -7.93 -6.73 4.45
C VAL A 33 -7.56 -8.14 4.90
N ILE A 34 -6.89 -8.87 4.02
CA ILE A 34 -6.37 -10.21 4.25
C ILE A 34 -4.89 -10.09 4.66
N GLN A 35 -4.13 -9.31 3.89
CA GLN A 35 -2.70 -9.18 4.06
C GLN A 35 -2.22 -7.80 3.61
N VAL A 36 -1.22 -7.28 4.31
CA VAL A 36 -0.42 -6.14 3.88
C VAL A 36 1.00 -6.61 3.67
N ASP A 37 1.53 -6.40 2.48
CA ASP A 37 2.94 -6.63 2.14
C ASP A 37 3.58 -5.28 1.83
N PHE A 38 4.66 -4.98 2.54
CA PHE A 38 5.30 -3.69 2.49
C PHE A 38 6.80 -3.88 2.33
N VAL A 39 7.32 -3.26 1.27
CA VAL A 39 8.75 -3.11 1.04
C VAL A 39 9.10 -1.62 1.19
N PRO A 40 9.89 -1.30 2.22
CA PRO A 40 10.55 0.00 2.37
C PRO A 40 11.12 0.56 1.08
N CYS A 41 10.83 1.82 0.75
CA CYS A 41 11.32 2.50 -0.46
C CYS A 41 10.98 1.76 -1.78
N GLY A 42 10.03 0.83 -1.75
CA GLY A 42 9.69 -0.02 -2.89
C GLY A 42 8.21 0.04 -3.14
N TYR A 43 7.46 -0.86 -2.51
CA TYR A 43 6.02 -0.96 -2.76
C TYR A 43 5.21 -1.23 -1.50
N LEU A 44 3.94 -0.91 -1.60
CA LEU A 44 2.89 -1.35 -0.70
C LEU A 44 1.87 -2.17 -1.50
N ASN A 45 1.59 -3.37 -1.02
CA ASN A 45 0.54 -4.25 -1.52
C ASN A 45 -0.47 -4.54 -0.40
N ILE A 46 -1.75 -4.41 -0.70
CA ILE A 46 -2.86 -4.71 0.22
C ILE A 46 -3.79 -5.69 -0.49
N GLU A 47 -3.79 -6.95 -0.03
CA GLU A 47 -4.78 -7.94 -0.46
C GLU A 47 -6.05 -7.76 0.38
N PHE A 48 -7.19 -7.63 -0.28
CA PHE A 48 -8.50 -7.51 0.39
C PHE A 48 -9.57 -8.34 -0.33
N GLN A 49 -10.60 -8.72 0.43
CA GLN A 49 -11.77 -9.43 -0.08
C GLN A 49 -13.00 -8.54 -0.02
N MET A 50 -13.79 -8.52 -1.10
CA MET A 50 -15.06 -7.80 -1.16
C MET A 50 -16.20 -8.59 -0.50
N PHE A 51 -17.06 -7.90 0.23
CA PHE A 51 -18.34 -8.42 0.73
C PHE A 51 -19.52 -7.92 -0.09
N GLU A 52 -19.36 -6.79 -0.77
CA GLU A 52 -20.38 -6.18 -1.62
C GLU A 52 -19.79 -5.75 -2.97
N THR A 53 -20.63 -5.64 -3.99
CA THR A 53 -20.18 -5.21 -5.32
C THR A 53 -20.22 -3.70 -5.40
N VAL A 54 -19.11 -3.09 -5.82
CA VAL A 54 -18.97 -1.63 -5.95
C VAL A 54 -18.54 -1.26 -7.36
N GLN A 55 -19.09 -0.16 -7.87
CA GLN A 55 -18.86 0.29 -9.25
C GLN A 55 -17.56 1.09 -9.40
N ASN A 56 -17.17 1.80 -8.35
CA ASN A 56 -15.98 2.62 -8.34
C ASN A 56 -15.44 2.71 -6.91
N ALA A 57 -14.17 3.10 -6.79
CA ALA A 57 -13.46 3.19 -5.53
C ALA A 57 -12.42 4.30 -5.56
N THR A 58 -12.24 4.96 -4.42
CA THR A 58 -11.27 6.03 -4.21
C THR A 58 -10.33 5.67 -3.08
N ILE A 59 -9.04 5.85 -3.29
CA ILE A 59 -8.01 5.64 -2.28
C ILE A 59 -7.69 6.93 -1.54
N LEU A 60 -7.45 6.78 -0.23
CA LEU A 60 -6.98 7.81 0.66
C LEU A 60 -5.83 7.29 1.51
N MET A 61 -4.82 8.13 1.65
CA MET A 61 -3.74 7.92 2.59
C MET A 61 -3.63 9.14 3.50
N ASN A 62 -3.75 8.93 4.80
CA ASN A 62 -3.54 9.95 5.83
C ASN A 62 -2.39 9.53 6.73
N GLN A 63 -1.57 10.48 7.14
CA GLN A 63 -0.69 10.28 8.28
C GLN A 63 -1.54 10.31 9.56
N ILE A 64 -1.13 9.61 10.61
CA ILE A 64 -1.76 9.70 11.93
C ILE A 64 -0.84 10.49 12.86
N VAL A 65 -1.32 11.62 13.36
CA VAL A 65 -0.61 12.52 14.29
C VAL A 65 -1.46 12.64 15.55
N ASP A 66 -0.86 12.36 16.72
CA ASP A 66 -1.55 12.35 18.03
C ASP A 66 -2.86 11.55 18.04
N GLY A 67 -2.87 10.40 17.35
CA GLY A 67 -4.03 9.51 17.25
C GLY A 67 -5.13 9.99 16.31
N LYS A 68 -4.96 11.12 15.61
CA LYS A 68 -5.92 11.66 14.63
C LYS A 68 -5.35 11.60 13.20
N PRO A 69 -6.18 11.40 12.17
CA PRO A 69 -5.75 11.56 10.79
C PRO A 69 -5.27 13.00 10.54
N GLY A 70 -3.99 13.16 10.26
CA GLY A 70 -3.36 14.37 9.76
C GLY A 70 -3.61 14.58 8.26
N PRO A 71 -2.97 15.61 7.68
CA PRO A 71 -3.11 15.92 6.26
C PRO A 71 -2.76 14.70 5.39
N ALA A 72 -3.51 14.54 4.29
CA ALA A 72 -3.34 13.44 3.36
C ALA A 72 -2.12 13.72 2.46
N PRO A 73 -1.09 12.86 2.43
CA PRO A 73 0.02 13.06 1.51
C PRO A 73 -0.37 12.68 0.06
N LEU A 74 -1.39 11.84 -0.11
CA LEU A 74 -1.94 11.51 -1.43
C LEU A 74 -3.30 12.21 -1.63
N PRO A 75 -3.53 12.82 -2.81
CA PRO A 75 -4.84 13.37 -3.13
C PRO A 75 -5.92 12.28 -3.23
N TYR A 76 -7.19 12.67 -3.15
CA TYR A 76 -8.35 11.81 -3.41
C TYR A 76 -8.24 11.30 -4.86
N ILE A 77 -7.75 10.08 -5.07
CA ILE A 77 -7.54 9.52 -6.42
C ILE A 77 -8.51 8.37 -6.67
N TYR A 78 -9.25 8.44 -7.79
CA TYR A 78 -10.10 7.35 -8.25
C TYR A 78 -9.23 6.13 -8.61
N ALA A 79 -9.16 5.17 -7.69
CA ALA A 79 -8.28 4.02 -7.79
C ALA A 79 -8.61 3.14 -9.00
N CYS A 80 -9.90 3.02 -9.34
CA CYS A 80 -10.39 2.25 -10.48
C CYS A 80 -9.98 2.82 -11.86
N ASN A 81 -9.70 4.11 -11.93
CA ASN A 81 -9.34 4.79 -13.19
C ASN A 81 -7.83 4.77 -13.43
N GLN A 82 -7.07 4.24 -12.48
CA GLN A 82 -5.61 4.22 -12.51
C GLN A 82 -5.10 2.79 -12.32
N TRP A 83 -5.57 1.89 -13.19
CA TRP A 83 -5.17 0.48 -13.18
C TRP A 83 -3.65 0.30 -13.16
N ASP A 84 -2.94 1.08 -13.98
CA ASP A 84 -1.48 0.99 -14.12
C ASP A 84 -0.74 1.39 -12.83
N PHE A 85 -1.39 2.15 -11.95
CA PHE A 85 -0.80 2.61 -10.68
C PHE A 85 -1.26 1.79 -9.48
N TYR A 86 -2.52 1.34 -9.46
CA TYR A 86 -3.12 0.71 -8.28
C TYR A 86 -3.53 -0.75 -8.43
N GLY A 87 -3.52 -1.30 -9.65
CA GLY A 87 -3.91 -2.69 -9.89
C GLY A 87 -5.39 -2.99 -9.64
N LEU A 88 -6.27 -1.97 -9.63
CA LEU A 88 -7.71 -2.13 -9.41
C LEU A 88 -8.52 -1.81 -10.66
N ARG A 89 -9.22 -2.82 -11.20
CA ARG A 89 -10.14 -2.67 -12.34
C ARG A 89 -11.55 -2.90 -11.84
N CYS A 90 -12.38 -1.88 -11.99
CA CYS A 90 -13.74 -1.90 -11.49
C CYS A 90 -14.73 -2.31 -12.60
N PRO A 91 -15.92 -2.83 -12.24
CA PRO A 91 -16.44 -3.00 -10.88
C PRO A 91 -15.69 -4.04 -10.02
N LEU A 92 -15.61 -3.80 -8.71
CA LEU A 92 -15.12 -4.80 -7.75
C LEU A 92 -16.30 -5.64 -7.29
N HIS A 93 -16.21 -6.96 -7.46
CA HIS A 93 -17.32 -7.86 -7.24
C HIS A 93 -17.26 -8.56 -5.87
N THR A 94 -18.42 -8.75 -5.26
CA THR A 94 -18.60 -9.52 -4.03
C THR A 94 -17.89 -10.88 -4.08
N GLY A 95 -17.26 -11.26 -2.97
CA GLY A 95 -16.60 -12.55 -2.79
C GLY A 95 -15.22 -12.64 -3.44
N LYS A 96 -14.89 -11.77 -4.39
CA LYS A 96 -13.57 -11.73 -5.05
C LYS A 96 -12.52 -11.07 -4.17
N ARG A 97 -11.28 -11.47 -4.39
CA ARG A 97 -10.10 -10.87 -3.80
C ARG A 97 -9.40 -9.99 -4.82
N TYR A 98 -8.83 -8.91 -4.32
CA TYR A 98 -8.13 -7.91 -5.10
C TYR A 98 -6.83 -7.55 -4.40
N ASN A 99 -5.84 -7.13 -5.17
CA ASN A 99 -4.61 -6.58 -4.66
C ASN A 99 -4.55 -5.11 -5.07
N PHE A 100 -4.52 -4.22 -4.07
CA PHE A 100 -4.17 -2.82 -4.28
C PHE A 100 -2.65 -2.70 -4.20
N SER A 101 -2.02 -2.06 -5.19
CA SER A 101 -0.58 -1.85 -5.24
C SER A 101 -0.27 -0.35 -5.22
N LEU A 102 0.83 0.06 -4.62
CA LEU A 102 1.32 1.43 -4.67
C LEU A 102 2.84 1.40 -4.70
N ASP A 103 3.42 2.04 -5.70
CA ASP A 103 4.85 2.32 -5.72
C ASP A 103 5.15 3.48 -4.75
N LEU A 104 6.10 3.25 -3.85
CA LEU A 104 6.53 4.20 -2.83
C LEU A 104 7.87 4.84 -3.18
N ALA A 105 8.45 4.54 -4.34
CA ALA A 105 9.65 5.23 -4.81
C ALA A 105 9.30 6.68 -5.21
N GLN A 106 9.56 7.65 -4.32
CA GLN A 106 9.53 9.08 -4.63
C GLN A 106 10.73 9.79 -3.99
N GLU A 107 11.02 11.04 -4.40
CA GLU A 107 12.13 11.86 -3.90
C GLU A 107 11.75 12.65 -2.62
N GLU A 108 10.88 12.09 -1.77
CA GLU A 108 10.39 12.79 -0.58
C GLU A 108 11.22 12.42 0.66
N PRO A 109 11.41 13.33 1.63
CA PRO A 109 12.30 13.07 2.75
C PRO A 109 11.85 11.85 3.57
N GLU A 110 12.81 11.12 4.13
CA GLU A 110 12.53 9.93 4.93
C GLU A 110 11.77 10.29 6.21
N PHE A 111 10.57 9.73 6.38
CA PHE A 111 9.76 9.92 7.59
C PHE A 111 9.13 8.60 8.05
N HIS A 112 9.22 8.32 9.35
CA HIS A 112 8.53 7.21 10.00
C HIS A 112 7.18 7.67 10.56
N LEU A 113 6.08 7.12 10.06
CA LEU A 113 4.75 7.56 10.44
C LEU A 113 3.79 6.36 10.58
N LYS A 114 2.77 6.50 11.43
CA LYS A 114 1.62 5.59 11.39
C LYS A 114 0.71 6.09 10.25
N GLY A 115 0.53 5.27 9.23
CA GLY A 115 -0.34 5.58 8.09
C GLY A 115 -1.74 5.03 8.29
N ARG A 116 -2.72 5.69 7.69
CA ARG A 116 -4.08 5.18 7.48
C ARG A 116 -4.36 5.10 6.00
N PHE A 117 -4.55 3.89 5.49
CA PHE A 117 -4.91 3.62 4.10
C PHE A 117 -6.39 3.23 4.05
N THR A 118 -7.18 3.97 3.27
CA THR A 118 -8.63 3.75 3.18
C THR A 118 -9.06 3.71 1.72
N LEU A 119 -9.67 2.61 1.30
CA LEU A 119 -10.37 2.51 0.02
C LEU A 119 -11.87 2.65 0.27
N LYS A 120 -12.53 3.58 -0.41
CA LYS A 120 -13.97 3.86 -0.24
C LYS A 120 -14.73 3.74 -1.54
N ASP A 121 -16.02 3.41 -1.47
CA ASP A 121 -16.93 3.49 -2.61
C ASP A 121 -17.40 4.94 -2.87
N LEU A 122 -18.25 5.14 -3.89
CA LEU A 122 -18.81 6.45 -4.24
C LEU A 122 -19.78 7.02 -3.18
N SER A 123 -20.25 6.18 -2.26
CA SER A 123 -21.12 6.56 -1.15
C SER A 123 -20.34 6.75 0.15
N ASP A 124 -19.01 6.83 0.06
CA ASP A 124 -18.06 6.99 1.17
C ASP A 124 -18.04 5.80 2.15
N HIS A 125 -18.63 4.64 1.79
CA HIS A 125 -18.49 3.43 2.59
C HIS A 125 -17.10 2.84 2.42
N ILE A 126 -16.52 2.41 3.53
CA ILE A 126 -15.17 1.88 3.58
C ILE A 126 -15.16 0.44 3.04
N ILE A 127 -14.48 0.24 1.92
CA ILE A 127 -14.18 -1.09 1.37
C ILE A 127 -13.10 -1.75 2.21
N PHE A 128 -11.99 -1.04 2.43
CA PHE A 128 -11.00 -1.45 3.40
C PHE A 128 -10.39 -0.24 4.11
N CYS A 129 -9.95 -0.46 5.35
CA CYS A 129 -9.20 0.48 6.16
C CYS A 129 -8.05 -0.27 6.85
N SER A 130 -6.83 0.23 6.74
CA SER A 130 -5.69 -0.36 7.45
C SER A 130 -4.78 0.72 8.01
N GLN A 131 -4.37 0.53 9.26
CA GLN A 131 -3.35 1.34 9.90
C GLN A 131 -2.13 0.51 10.24
N PHE A 132 -0.97 1.06 9.93
CA PHE A 132 0.31 0.44 10.26
C PHE A 132 1.43 1.49 10.19
N ASN A 133 2.54 1.18 10.82
CA ASN A 133 3.74 2.01 10.71
C ASN A 133 4.39 1.75 9.36
N PHE A 134 4.70 2.82 8.63
CA PHE A 134 5.36 2.78 7.35
C PHE A 134 6.34 3.94 7.25
N TRP A 135 7.23 3.87 6.28
CA TRP A 135 8.18 4.94 6.04
C TRP A 135 8.35 5.19 4.55
N PHE A 136 8.45 6.47 4.22
CA PHE A 136 8.82 6.93 2.89
C PHE A 136 10.33 7.02 2.78
N CYS A 137 10.79 6.86 1.55
CA CYS A 137 12.09 7.22 1.05
C CYS A 137 11.84 7.96 -0.27
#